data_AF-A0A1H4J4A9-F1
#
_entry.id   AF-A0A1H4J4A9-F1
#
_cell.length_a   1.000
_cell.length_b   1.000
_cell.length_c   1.000
_cell.angle_alpha   90.00
_cell.angle_beta   90.00
_cell.angle_gamma   90.00
#
_symmetry.space_group_name_H-M   'P 1'
#
loop_
_entity.id
_entity.type
_entity.pdbx_description
1 polymer ?
#
loop_
_entity_poly.entity_id
_entity_poly.type
_entity_poly.pdbx_seq_one_letter_code
_entity_poly.pdbx_strand_id
1 'polypeptide(L)'
;MHRVHMRFLRQSEDWLIRFTDLTGKEQLRDLTFRDPDKIEHMVERAGGLRDLAGKQALEMGIRTGVGGIELKLNEEQYRKLKR
;
A
#
# COMPACT_ATOMS: atom_id res chain seq x y z
N MET A 1 -3.47 -4.58 -16.42
CA MET A 1 -3.45 -4.69 -14.94
C MET A 1 -2.01 -4.55 -14.50
N HIS A 2 -1.70 -3.54 -13.70
CA HIS A 2 -0.35 -3.32 -13.17
C HIS A 2 -0.31 -3.79 -11.72
N ARG A 3 0.75 -4.49 -11.34
CA ARG A 3 0.96 -4.85 -9.94
C ARG A 3 1.99 -3.90 -9.36
N VAL A 4 1.76 -3.46 -8.14
CA VAL A 4 2.69 -2.60 -7.42
C VAL A 4 2.86 -3.16 -6.02
N HIS A 5 4.08 -3.07 -5.50
CA HIS A 5 4.34 -3.42 -4.12
C HIS A 5 4.15 -2.18 -3.25
N MET A 6 3.24 -2.25 -2.30
CA MET A 6 3.02 -1.20 -1.33
C MET A 6 3.65 -1.62 -0.01
N ARG A 7 4.67 -0.88 0.43
CA ARG A 7 5.28 -1.03 1.75
C ARG A 7 4.80 0.08 2.65
N PHE A 8 4.49 -0.22 3.89
CA PHE A 8 4.10 0.77 4.87
C PHE A 8 4.88 0.56 6.17
N LEU A 9 5.27 1.66 6.80
CA LEU A 9 6.02 1.65 8.05
C LEU A 9 5.59 2.83 8.91
N ARG A 10 5.39 2.55 10.20
CA ARG A 10 5.06 3.53 11.21
C ARG A 10 6.35 4.24 11.60
N GLN A 11 6.43 5.52 11.24
CA GLN A 11 7.53 6.41 11.57
C GLN A 11 7.02 7.39 12.64
N SER A 12 7.27 7.05 13.91
CA SER A 12 6.76 7.78 15.07
C SER A 12 5.22 7.86 15.10
N GLU A 13 4.64 9.02 14.77
CA GLU A 13 3.20 9.29 14.75
C GLU A 13 2.59 9.21 13.35
N ASP A 14 3.42 9.11 12.30
CA ASP A 14 2.99 9.05 10.92
C ASP A 14 3.28 7.66 10.32
N TRP A 15 2.55 7.33 9.26
CA TRP A 15 2.73 6.13 8.45
C TRP A 15 3.30 6.52 7.09
N LEU A 16 4.52 6.07 6.82
CA LEU A 16 5.13 6.22 5.53
C LEU A 16 4.75 5.03 4.64
N ILE A 17 4.06 5.33 3.55
CA ILE A 17 3.70 4.38 2.51
C ILE A 17 4.61 4.61 1.31
N ARG A 18 5.27 3.56 0.85
CA ARG A 18 6.10 3.57 -0.34
C ARG A 18 5.54 2.58 -1.36
N PHE A 19 5.26 3.09 -2.54
CA PHE A 19 4.89 2.29 -3.70
C PHE A 19 6.11 2.04 -4.55
N THR A 20 6.33 0.77 -4.86
CA THR A 20 7.42 0.33 -5.72
C THR A 20 6.85 -0.53 -6.84
N ASP A 21 7.48 -0.49 -8.00
CA ASP A 21 7.17 -1.44 -9.07
C ASP A 21 7.48 -2.89 -8.63
N LEU A 22 6.92 -3.90 -9.30
CA LEU A 22 7.23 -5.32 -9.09
C LEU A 22 8.71 -5.64 -9.13
N THR A 23 9.47 -4.90 -9.96
CA THR A 23 10.92 -5.06 -10.06
C THR A 23 11.68 -4.49 -8.86
N GLY A 24 11.02 -3.75 -7.96
CA GLY A 24 11.63 -3.09 -6.81
C GLY A 24 12.62 -1.97 -7.16
N LYS A 25 12.82 -1.70 -8.46
CA LYS A 25 13.81 -0.75 -8.97
C LYS A 25 13.28 0.67 -9.09
N GLU A 26 12.00 0.83 -9.40
CA GLU A 26 11.36 2.14 -9.51
C GLU A 26 10.45 2.39 -8.31
N GLN A 27 10.82 3.41 -7.53
CA GLN A 27 9.93 3.98 -6.52
C GLN A 27 8.91 4.85 -7.27
N LEU A 28 7.64 4.44 -7.22
CA LEU A 28 6.56 5.10 -7.95
C LEU A 28 6.13 6.38 -7.22
N ARG A 29 5.86 6.25 -5.92
CA ARG A 29 5.38 7.33 -5.06
C ARG A 29 5.56 6.99 -3.59
N ASP A 30 5.69 8.01 -2.77
CA ASP A 30 5.53 7.93 -1.33
C ASP A 30 4.32 8.77 -0.87
N LEU A 31 3.61 8.26 0.13
CA LEU A 31 2.51 8.93 0.79
C LEU A 31 2.73 8.84 2.29
N THR A 32 2.28 9.85 3.01
CA THR A 32 2.33 9.86 4.47
C THR A 32 0.91 9.97 5.00
N PHE A 33 0.52 9.05 5.89
CA PHE A 33 -0.79 9.06 6.55
C PHE A 33 -0.60 9.14 8.06
N ARG A 34 -1.35 9.98 8.75
CA ARG A 34 -1.41 9.93 10.22
C ARG A 34 -2.28 8.79 10.72
N ASP A 35 -3.41 8.59 10.04
CA ASP A 35 -4.38 7.58 10.42
C ASP A 35 -4.13 6.23 9.72
N PRO A 36 -4.00 5.13 10.48
CA PRO A 36 -3.89 3.79 9.91
C PRO A 36 -5.15 3.38 9.13
N ASP A 37 -6.34 3.85 9.51
CA ASP A 37 -7.60 3.60 8.79
C ASP A 37 -7.55 4.07 7.33
N LYS A 38 -6.81 5.15 7.04
CA LYS A 38 -6.64 5.63 5.65
C LYS A 38 -5.88 4.62 4.80
N ILE A 39 -4.98 3.85 5.40
CA ILE A 39 -4.26 2.78 4.72
C ILE A 39 -5.26 1.69 4.33
N GLU A 40 -6.12 1.25 5.26
CA GLU A 40 -7.15 0.24 5.00
C GLU A 40 -8.11 0.65 3.88
N HIS A 41 -8.66 1.86 3.95
CA HIS A 41 -9.55 2.39 2.91
C HIS A 41 -8.86 2.51 1.55
N MET A 42 -7.57 2.86 1.53
CA MET A 42 -6.81 2.94 0.27
C MET A 42 -6.59 1.55 -0.33
N VAL A 43 -6.23 0.56 0.48
CA VAL A 43 -6.03 -0.83 0.03
C VAL A 43 -7.35 -1.44 -0.46
N GLU A 44 -8.45 -1.14 0.22
CA GLU A 44 -9.80 -1.53 -0.20
C GLU A 44 -10.14 -0.98 -1.59
N ARG A 45 -9.94 0.33 -1.78
CA ARG A 45 -10.18 1.01 -3.08
C ARG A 45 -9.22 0.56 -4.18
N ALA A 46 -8.00 0.18 -3.83
CA ALA A 46 -7.01 -0.37 -4.74
C ALA A 46 -7.27 -1.84 -5.12
N GLY A 47 -8.31 -2.46 -4.56
CA GLY A 47 -8.67 -3.85 -4.83
C GLY A 47 -7.76 -4.87 -4.13
N GLY A 48 -6.94 -4.44 -3.17
CA GLY A 48 -5.99 -5.28 -2.42
C GLY A 48 -6.63 -6.16 -1.34
N LEU A 49 -7.84 -5.81 -0.86
CA LEU A 49 -8.56 -6.55 0.19
C LEU A 49 -9.53 -7.61 -0.33
N ARG A 50 -9.47 -7.99 -1.61
CA ARG A 50 -10.34 -9.05 -2.15
C ARG A 50 -10.04 -10.43 -1.56
N ASP A 51 -8.89 -10.61 -0.92
CA ASP A 51 -8.47 -11.85 -0.29
C ASP A 51 -8.34 -11.65 1.23
N LEU A 52 -8.90 -12.56 2.02
CA LEU A 52 -8.87 -12.53 3.49
C LEU A 52 -7.43 -12.47 4.01
N ALA A 53 -6.48 -13.11 3.31
CA ALA A 53 -5.07 -13.08 3.66
C ALA A 53 -4.47 -11.67 3.51
N GLY A 54 -4.91 -10.89 2.52
CA GLY A 54 -4.48 -9.51 2.33
C GLY A 54 -4.96 -8.60 3.47
N LYS A 55 -6.19 -8.81 3.95
CA LYS A 55 -6.73 -8.08 5.11
C LYS A 55 -5.99 -8.43 6.40
N GLN A 56 -5.74 -9.71 6.64
CA GLN A 56 -4.98 -10.15 7.82
C GLN A 56 -3.53 -9.67 7.80
N ALA A 57 -2.86 -9.71 6.62
CA ALA A 57 -1.51 -9.19 6.47
C ALA A 57 -1.44 -7.67 6.72
N LEU A 58 -2.46 -6.93 6.29
CA LEU A 58 -2.56 -5.50 6.54
C LEU A 58 -2.79 -5.20 8.02
N GLU A 59 -3.77 -5.86 8.66
CA GLU A 59 -4.07 -5.67 10.08
C GLU A 59 -2.87 -6.04 10.96
N MET A 60 -2.21 -7.16 10.67
CA MET A 60 -0.96 -7.53 11.34
C MET A 60 0.12 -6.48 11.10
N GLY A 61 0.32 -6.03 9.86
CA GLY A 61 1.33 -5.01 9.56
C GLY A 61 1.07 -3.69 10.28
N ILE A 62 -0.19 -3.26 10.39
CA ILE A 62 -0.58 -2.06 11.14
C ILE A 62 -0.29 -2.27 12.63
N ARG A 63 -0.61 -3.45 13.17
CA ARG A 63 -0.32 -3.81 14.56
C ARG A 63 1.18 -3.86 14.87
N THR A 64 2.00 -4.37 13.95
CA THR A 64 3.46 -4.46 14.11
C THR A 64 4.17 -3.14 13.79
N GLY A 65 3.49 -2.17 13.17
CA GLY A 65 4.10 -0.91 12.75
C GLY A 65 4.88 -1.01 11.44
N VAL A 66 4.82 -2.13 10.73
CA VAL A 66 5.47 -2.32 9.43
C VAL A 66 4.80 -3.45 8.67
N GLY A 67 4.60 -3.28 7.37
CA GLY A 67 4.06 -4.31 6.51
C GLY A 67 4.26 -4.04 5.03
N GLY A 68 3.90 -5.03 4.22
CA GLY A 68 3.98 -4.95 2.78
C GLY A 68 2.90 -5.80 2.14
N ILE A 69 2.26 -5.27 1.10
CA ILE A 69 1.22 -5.96 0.34
C ILE A 69 1.38 -5.70 -1.15
N GLU A 70 0.96 -6.66 -1.97
CA GLU A 70 0.85 -6.49 -3.42
C GLU A 70 -0.53 -5.93 -3.77
N LEU A 71 -0.55 -4.81 -4.50
CA LEU A 71 -1.78 -4.23 -5.03
C LEU A 71 -1.88 -4.49 -6.52
N LYS A 72 -3.09 -4.84 -6.98
CA LYS A 72 -3.41 -4.98 -8.41
C LYS A 72 -4.21 -3.78 -8.86
N LEU A 73 -3.54 -2.87 -9.54
CA LEU A 73 -4.11 -1.63 -10.02
C LEU A 73 -4.51 -1.74 -11.48
N ASN A 74 -5.57 -1.02 -11.84
CA ASN A 74 -5.89 -0.77 -13.24
C ASN A 74 -4.98 0.33 -13.84
N GLU A 75 -5.04 0.52 -15.15
CA GLU A 75 -4.16 1.47 -15.84
C GLU A 75 -4.36 2.92 -15.36
N GLU A 76 -5.60 3.32 -15.07
CA GLU A 76 -5.90 4.65 -14.53
C GLU A 76 -5.32 4.87 -13.13
N GLN A 77 -5.45 3.89 -12.23
CA GLN A 77 -4.89 3.94 -10.88
C GLN A 77 -3.36 3.96 -10.92
N TYR A 78 -2.75 3.14 -11.78
CA TYR A 78 -1.30 3.12 -11.95
C TYR A 78 -0.78 4.47 -12.48
N ARG A 79 -1.47 5.08 -13.46
CA ARG A 79 -1.15 6.43 -13.95
C ARG A 79 -1.25 7.50 -12.86
N LYS A 80 -2.23 7.40 -11.94
CA LYS A 80 -2.35 8.33 -10.79
C LYS A 80 -1.23 8.17 -9.78
N LEU A 81 -0.65 6.97 -9.63
CA LEU A 81 0.50 6.76 -8.77
C LEU A 81 1.80 7.25 -9.39
N LYS A 82 1.95 7.14 -10.72
CA LYS A 82 3.14 7.58 -11.45
C LYS A 82 3.22 9.11 -11.67
N ARG A 83 2.18 9.86 -11.30
CA ARG A 83 2.02 11.30 -11.59
C ARG A 83 2.00 12.15 -10.33
#